data_AF-A0A835M9Q5-F1
#
_entry.id   AF-A0A835M9Q5-F1
#
_cell.length_a   1.000
_cell.length_b   1.000
_cell.length_c   1.000
_cell.angle_alpha   90.00
_cell.angle_beta   90.00
_cell.angle_gamma   90.00
#
_symmetry.space_group_name_H-M   'P 1'
#
loop_
_entity.id
_entity.type
_entity.pdbx_description
1 polymer ?
#
loop_
_entity_poly.entity_id
_entity_poly.type
_entity_poly.pdbx_seq_one_letter_code
_entity_poly.pdbx_strand_id
1 'polypeptide(L)'
;MPATDGLFSVSTAYEATQKKETKVNWYSFLWKSMLHPSVQGIGWKVLRGVMHTDDKLKAGKFILATICCMCKQYEEIQEHILFDCSFAQKHWEYLKQSFYIQGTIHSRNDVLNACKKRIPLTRDISLQQPSRA
;
A
#
# COMPACT_ATOMS: atom_id res chain seq x y z
N MET A 1 -11.62 28.43 2.09
CA MET A 1 -12.75 29.28 1.67
C MET A 1 -12.67 29.42 0.16
N PRO A 2 -13.79 29.42 -0.59
CA PRO A 2 -13.76 29.64 -2.04
C PRO A 2 -13.18 31.03 -2.35
N ALA A 3 -12.67 31.20 -3.57
CA ALA A 3 -12.08 32.45 -4.03
C ALA A 3 -13.07 33.62 -3.94
N THR A 4 -12.57 34.80 -3.56
CA THR A 4 -13.35 36.02 -3.30
C THR A 4 -13.82 36.73 -4.56
N ASP A 5 -13.50 36.20 -5.73
CA ASP A 5 -13.90 36.70 -7.06
C ASP A 5 -15.31 36.25 -7.48
N GLY A 6 -15.98 35.40 -6.69
CA GLY A 6 -17.33 34.92 -6.97
C GLY A 6 -17.40 33.89 -8.11
N LEU A 7 -16.25 33.45 -8.61
CA LEU A 7 -16.17 32.47 -9.69
C LEU A 7 -16.00 31.07 -9.10
N PHE A 8 -17.05 30.27 -9.24
CA PHE A 8 -16.97 28.84 -8.91
C PHE A 8 -16.23 28.10 -10.02
N SER A 9 -15.12 27.45 -9.65
CA SER A 9 -14.44 26.47 -10.48
C SER A 9 -14.31 25.14 -9.71
N VAL A 10 -14.36 24.04 -10.46
CA VAL A 10 -14.12 22.68 -9.94
C VAL A 10 -12.77 22.60 -9.24
N SER A 11 -11.76 23.34 -9.71
CA SER A 11 -10.43 23.40 -9.07
C SER A 11 -10.50 24.01 -7.67
N THR A 12 -11.16 25.16 -7.53
CA THR A 12 -11.27 25.90 -6.26
C THR A 12 -12.12 25.13 -5.25
N ALA A 13 -13.18 24.46 -5.71
CA ALA A 13 -14.00 23.59 -4.88
C ALA A 13 -13.23 22.33 -4.42
N TYR A 14 -12.45 21.72 -5.31
CA TYR A 14 -11.59 20.59 -4.98
C TYR A 14 -10.52 20.97 -3.95
N GLU A 15 -9.82 22.09 -4.14
CA GLU A 15 -8.82 22.58 -3.19
C GLU A 15 -9.42 22.93 -1.82
N ALA A 16 -10.65 23.47 -1.78
CA ALA A 16 -11.33 23.80 -0.54
C ALA A 16 -11.81 22.56 0.24
N THR A 17 -12.09 21.46 -0.45
CA THR A 17 -12.59 20.20 0.15
C THR A 17 -11.48 19.19 0.43
N GLN A 18 -10.36 19.30 -0.27
CA GLN A 18 -9.22 18.39 -0.11
C GLN A 18 -8.50 18.65 1.22
N LYS A 19 -8.56 17.67 2.12
CA LYS A 19 -7.61 17.59 3.24
C LYS A 19 -6.22 17.32 2.66
N LYS A 20 -5.30 18.27 2.80
CA LYS A 20 -3.90 18.09 2.41
C LYS A 20 -3.24 17.07 3.35
N GLU A 21 -3.31 15.78 3.01
CA GLU A 21 -2.58 14.73 3.71
C GLU A 21 -1.07 14.85 3.44
N THR A 22 -0.25 14.49 4.44
CA THR A 22 1.20 14.47 4.29
C THR A 22 1.60 13.46 3.22
N LYS A 23 2.52 13.87 2.33
CA LYS A 23 3.03 13.01 1.27
C LYS A 23 3.79 11.82 1.87
N VAL A 24 3.26 10.61 1.65
CA VAL A 24 3.87 9.36 2.13
C VAL A 24 5.05 8.95 1.25
N ASN A 25 6.11 8.43 1.89
CA ASN A 25 7.38 8.08 1.24
C ASN A 25 7.28 6.89 0.25
N TRP A 26 6.21 6.10 0.33
CA TRP A 26 5.96 4.94 -0.51
C TRP A 26 5.07 5.24 -1.73
N TYR A 27 4.52 6.46 -1.83
CA TYR A 27 3.60 6.84 -2.91
C TYR A 27 4.23 6.63 -4.30
N SER A 28 5.45 7.15 -4.50
CA SER A 28 6.15 7.02 -5.78
C SER A 28 6.46 5.57 -6.10
N PHE A 29 6.90 4.81 -5.12
CA PHE A 29 7.20 3.39 -5.27
C PHE A 29 5.97 2.61 -5.77
N LEU A 30 4.82 2.81 -5.13
CA LEU A 30 3.62 2.04 -5.47
C LEU A 30 3.05 2.42 -6.84
N TRP A 31 2.85 3.72 -7.09
CA TRP A 31 2.12 4.19 -8.28
C TRP A 31 2.99 4.39 -9.52
N LYS A 32 4.31 4.53 -9.35
CA LYS A 32 5.24 4.56 -10.51
C LYS A 32 5.74 3.18 -10.91
N SER A 33 5.41 2.15 -10.13
CA SER A 33 5.74 0.77 -10.47
C SER A 33 5.07 0.30 -11.75
N MET A 34 5.69 -0.67 -12.42
CA MET A 34 5.11 -1.43 -13.53
C MET A 34 4.14 -2.52 -13.05
N LEU A 35 3.69 -2.47 -11.80
CA LEU A 35 2.74 -3.44 -11.26
C LEU A 35 1.36 -3.24 -11.90
N HIS A 36 0.65 -4.34 -12.12
CA HIS A 36 -0.74 -4.29 -12.57
C HIS A 36 -1.59 -3.48 -11.55
N PRO A 37 -2.57 -2.65 -11.99
CA PRO A 37 -3.36 -1.82 -11.08
C PRO A 37 -4.03 -2.58 -9.92
N SER A 38 -4.41 -3.85 -10.13
CA SER A 38 -4.95 -4.69 -9.05
C SER A 38 -3.93 -4.93 -7.93
N VAL A 39 -2.66 -5.16 -8.29
CA VAL A 39 -1.55 -5.36 -7.35
C VAL A 39 -1.21 -4.04 -6.66
N GLN A 40 -1.21 -2.92 -7.39
CA GLN A 40 -1.05 -1.59 -6.79
C GLN A 40 -2.15 -1.29 -5.77
N GLY A 41 -3.40 -1.65 -6.08
CA GLY A 41 -4.54 -1.51 -5.17
C GLY A 41 -4.38 -2.33 -3.89
N ILE A 42 -3.92 -3.59 -4.00
CA ILE A 42 -3.63 -4.43 -2.82
C ILE A 42 -2.48 -3.83 -2.01
N GLY A 43 -1.39 -3.42 -2.66
CA GLY A 43 -0.25 -2.77 -2.00
C GLY A 43 -0.64 -1.49 -1.27
N TRP A 44 -1.50 -0.67 -1.86
CA TRP A 44 -2.05 0.54 -1.21
C TRP A 44 -2.82 0.18 0.06
N LYS A 45 -3.69 -0.83 0.00
CA LYS A 45 -4.46 -1.31 1.15
C LYS A 45 -3.54 -1.79 2.27
N VAL A 46 -2.52 -2.60 1.93
CA VAL A 46 -1.51 -3.07 2.89
C VAL A 46 -0.83 -1.88 3.55
N LEU A 47 -0.25 -0.97 2.77
CA LEU A 47 0.56 0.14 3.26
C LEU A 47 -0.22 1.14 4.11
N ARG A 48 -1.51 1.34 3.81
CA ARG A 48 -2.41 2.19 4.61
C ARG A 48 -2.98 1.48 5.84
N GLY A 49 -2.72 0.19 6.05
CA GLY A 49 -3.35 -0.57 7.12
C GLY A 49 -4.85 -0.70 6.93
N VAL A 50 -5.31 -0.71 5.66
CA VAL A 50 -6.74 -0.73 5.32
C VAL A 50 -7.22 -2.00 4.66
N MET A 51 -6.47 -3.10 4.79
CA MET A 51 -6.95 -4.40 4.39
C MET A 51 -8.24 -4.73 5.17
N HIS A 52 -9.19 -5.36 4.49
CA HIS A 52 -10.37 -5.91 5.16
C HIS A 52 -9.94 -7.16 5.91
N THR A 53 -9.29 -6.98 7.06
CA THR A 53 -9.29 -7.98 8.12
C THR A 53 -10.52 -7.76 8.97
N ASP A 54 -11.01 -8.82 9.61
CA ASP A 54 -12.24 -8.77 10.41
C ASP A 54 -12.20 -7.72 11.53
N ASP A 55 -11.03 -7.18 11.88
CA ASP A 55 -10.88 -6.00 12.75
C ASP A 55 -11.65 -4.77 12.29
N LYS A 56 -11.82 -4.59 10.98
CA LYS A 56 -12.57 -3.45 10.45
C LYS A 56 -14.07 -3.62 10.53
N LEU A 57 -14.54 -4.85 10.66
CA LEU A 57 -15.95 -5.14 10.98
C LEU A 57 -16.25 -4.82 12.45
N LYS A 58 -15.25 -4.92 13.36
CA LYS A 58 -15.41 -4.53 14.77
C LYS A 58 -15.71 -3.04 14.95
N ALA A 59 -15.15 -2.17 14.10
CA ALA A 59 -15.44 -0.74 14.12
C ALA A 59 -16.94 -0.41 13.87
N GLY A 60 -17.71 -1.39 13.36
CA GLY A 60 -19.16 -1.30 13.12
C GLY A 60 -20.07 -1.79 14.26
N LYS A 61 -19.55 -2.02 15.48
CA LYS A 61 -20.29 -2.56 16.66
C LYS A 61 -20.50 -4.08 16.70
N PHE A 62 -19.74 -4.87 15.94
CA PHE A 62 -19.78 -6.33 16.05
C PHE A 62 -18.52 -6.84 16.75
N ILE A 63 -18.64 -7.39 17.96
CA ILE A 63 -17.53 -8.05 18.65
C ILE A 63 -17.34 -9.43 18.00
N LEU A 64 -16.57 -9.47 16.93
CA LEU A 64 -16.12 -10.72 16.32
C LEU A 64 -14.72 -11.01 16.86
N ALA A 65 -14.57 -11.91 17.83
CA ALA A 65 -13.24 -12.42 18.20
C ALA A 65 -12.75 -13.28 17.03
N THR A 66 -11.97 -12.67 16.13
CA THR A 66 -11.54 -13.30 14.89
C THR A 66 -10.19 -13.91 15.13
N ILE A 67 -10.13 -15.24 15.07
CA ILE A 67 -8.87 -15.99 15.18
C ILE A 67 -8.37 -16.17 13.76
N CYS A 68 -7.07 -15.93 13.54
CA CYS A 68 -6.45 -16.07 12.23
C CYS A 68 -6.75 -17.44 11.63
N CYS A 69 -7.45 -17.46 10.49
CA CYS A 69 -7.83 -18.70 9.81
C CYS A 69 -6.63 -19.60 9.41
N MET A 70 -5.45 -19.02 9.26
CA MET A 70 -4.24 -19.70 8.80
C MET A 70 -3.51 -20.42 9.95
N CYS A 71 -3.20 -19.71 11.04
CA CYS A 71 -2.46 -20.29 12.17
C CYS A 71 -3.38 -20.85 13.26
N LYS A 72 -4.64 -20.39 13.34
CA LYS A 72 -5.64 -20.74 14.36
C LYS A 72 -5.20 -20.51 15.80
N GLN A 73 -4.21 -19.63 16.04
CA GLN A 73 -3.57 -19.43 17.33
C GLN A 73 -3.71 -18.00 17.87
N TYR A 74 -3.71 -17.00 16.99
CA TYR A 74 -3.69 -15.59 17.36
C TYR A 74 -4.87 -14.84 16.74
N GLU A 75 -5.15 -13.65 17.24
CA GLU A 75 -6.16 -12.75 16.68
C GLU A 75 -5.85 -12.41 15.22
N GLU A 76 -6.89 -12.35 14.41
CA GLU A 76 -6.82 -12.03 12.99
C GLU A 76 -6.66 -10.52 12.79
N ILE A 77 -5.42 -10.05 13.00
CA ILE A 77 -5.03 -8.69 12.68
C ILE A 77 -4.15 -8.60 11.43
N GLN A 78 -4.20 -7.47 10.74
CA GLN A 78 -3.47 -7.28 9.48
C GLN A 78 -1.97 -7.54 9.66
N GLU A 79 -1.38 -7.05 10.75
CA GLU A 79 0.02 -7.25 11.10
C GLU A 79 0.34 -8.73 11.28
N HIS A 80 -0.54 -9.45 11.98
CA HIS A 80 -0.38 -10.88 12.20
C HIS A 80 -0.47 -11.65 10.87
N ILE A 81 -1.55 -11.47 10.10
CA ILE A 81 -1.77 -12.21 8.85
C ILE A 81 -0.62 -11.98 7.86
N LEU A 82 -0.07 -10.77 7.82
CA LEU A 82 0.97 -10.42 6.85
C LEU A 82 2.38 -10.74 7.34
N PHE A 83 2.67 -10.69 8.65
CA PHE A 83 4.05 -10.72 9.14
C PHE A 83 4.30 -11.70 10.29
N ASP A 84 3.43 -11.77 11.30
CA ASP A 84 3.69 -12.58 12.49
C ASP A 84 3.18 -14.02 12.37
N CYS A 85 2.21 -14.25 11.49
CA CYS A 85 1.62 -15.55 11.25
C CYS A 85 2.67 -16.53 10.75
N SER A 86 2.75 -17.71 11.37
CA SER A 86 3.70 -18.76 10.99
C SER A 86 3.55 -19.19 9.52
N PHE A 87 2.33 -19.12 8.98
CA PHE A 87 2.08 -19.33 7.56
C PHE A 87 2.69 -18.23 6.70
N ALA A 88 2.50 -16.96 7.09
CA ALA A 88 3.04 -15.81 6.37
C ALA A 88 4.58 -15.79 6.40
N GLN A 89 5.18 -16.11 7.54
CA GLN A 89 6.63 -16.20 7.68
C GLN A 89 7.24 -17.23 6.71
N LYS A 90 6.61 -18.39 6.55
CA LYS A 90 7.05 -19.41 5.58
C LYS A 90 6.98 -18.90 4.14
N HIS A 91 5.93 -18.14 3.80
CA HIS A 91 5.79 -17.54 2.47
C HIS A 91 6.84 -16.45 2.23
N TRP A 92 7.10 -15.60 3.22
CA TRP A 92 8.16 -14.61 3.12
C TRP A 92 9.54 -15.25 2.98
N GLU A 93 9.81 -16.34 3.68
CA GLU A 93 11.06 -17.07 3.54
C GLU A 93 11.23 -17.61 2.12
N TYR A 94 10.18 -18.22 1.55
CA TYR A 94 10.18 -18.66 0.16
C TYR A 94 10.42 -17.49 -0.81
N LEU A 95 9.69 -16.38 -0.67
CA LEU A 95 9.85 -15.20 -1.54
C LEU A 95 11.25 -14.59 -1.43
N LYS A 96 11.80 -14.53 -0.21
CA LYS A 96 13.17 -14.04 -0.01
C LYS A 96 14.18 -14.90 -0.76
N GLN A 97 14.02 -16.21 -0.73
CA GLN A 97 14.89 -17.13 -1.47
C GLN A 97 14.70 -16.98 -2.99
N SER A 98 13.46 -16.92 -3.48
CA SER A 98 13.17 -16.79 -4.92
C SER A 98 13.67 -15.47 -5.52
N PHE A 99 13.56 -14.37 -4.79
CA PHE A 99 13.92 -13.03 -5.27
C PHE A 99 15.25 -12.51 -4.68
N TYR A 100 15.99 -13.38 -3.98
CA TYR A 100 17.24 -13.09 -3.26
C TYR A 100 17.13 -11.90 -2.29
N ILE A 101 15.96 -11.62 -1.73
CA ILE A 101 15.76 -10.48 -0.82
C ILE A 101 16.55 -10.72 0.46
N GLN A 102 17.40 -9.77 0.82
CA GLN A 102 18.20 -9.81 2.05
C GLN A 102 17.44 -9.15 3.21
N GLY A 103 17.59 -9.72 4.41
CA GLY A 103 17.01 -9.20 5.64
C GLY A 103 15.75 -9.94 6.09
N THR A 104 15.18 -9.49 7.20
CA THR A 104 13.92 -10.00 7.74
C THR A 104 12.76 -9.13 7.27
N ILE A 105 11.58 -9.75 7.10
CA ILE A 105 10.34 -9.04 6.70
C ILE A 105 9.33 -9.27 7.82
N HIS A 106 9.25 -8.32 8.75
CA HIS A 106 8.29 -8.34 9.86
C HIS A 106 7.38 -7.12 9.87
N SER A 107 7.61 -6.16 8.97
CA SER A 107 6.81 -4.95 8.89
C SER A 107 6.64 -4.48 7.46
N ARG A 108 5.64 -3.62 7.27
CA ARG A 108 5.42 -2.90 6.00
C ARG A 108 6.66 -2.11 5.58
N ASN A 109 7.40 -1.57 6.55
CA ASN A 109 8.60 -0.79 6.27
C ASN A 109 9.74 -1.67 5.74
N ASP A 110 9.85 -2.91 6.24
CA ASP A 110 10.84 -3.87 5.76
C ASP A 110 10.56 -4.25 4.30
N VAL A 111 9.28 -4.49 3.96
CA VAL A 111 8.86 -4.72 2.56
C VAL A 111 9.26 -3.54 1.68
N LEU A 112 8.94 -2.31 2.11
CA LEU A 112 9.30 -1.10 1.36
C LEU A 112 10.81 -0.97 1.17
N ASN A 113 11.60 -1.24 2.20
CA ASN A 113 13.06 -1.15 2.14
C ASN A 113 13.66 -2.25 1.24
N ALA A 114 13.13 -3.47 1.32
CA ALA A 114 13.52 -4.57 0.44
C ALA A 114 13.25 -4.24 -1.04
N CYS A 115 12.07 -3.70 -1.35
CA CYS A 115 11.73 -3.38 -2.73
C CYS A 115 12.50 -2.17 -3.28
N LYS A 116 12.77 -1.14 -2.45
CA LYS A 116 13.60 0.02 -2.86
C LYS A 116 15.01 -0.38 -3.31
N LYS A 117 15.58 -1.43 -2.72
CA LYS A 117 16.96 -1.87 -2.98
C LYS A 117 17.11 -2.70 -4.26
N ARG A 118 16.03 -3.26 -4.81
CA ARG A 118 16.11 -4.30 -5.85
C ARG A 118 15.33 -4.03 -7.12
N ILE A 119 14.30 -3.19 -7.10
CA ILE A 119 13.45 -3.02 -8.27
C ILE A 119 13.71 -1.64 -8.92
N PRO A 120 14.29 -1.56 -10.13
CA PRO A 120 14.29 -0.35 -10.92
C PRO A 120 12.87 -0.12 -11.46
N LEU A 121 11.97 0.37 -10.60
CA LEU A 121 10.60 0.73 -10.95
C LEU A 121 10.49 2.19 -11.38
N THR A 122 11.56 2.77 -11.90
CA THR A 122 11.52 4.09 -12.52
C THR A 122 11.08 3.93 -13.96
N ARG A 123 10.01 4.66 -14.33
CA ARG A 123 9.70 4.95 -15.73
C ARG A 123 10.81 5.84 -16.29
N ASP A 124 11.96 5.27 -16.65
CA ASP A 124 12.78 5.89 -17.68
C ASP A 124 12.20 5.51 -19.05
N ILE A 125 10.99 6.02 -19.30
CA ILE A 125 10.44 6.10 -20.64
C ILE A 125 10.98 7.41 -21.22
N SER A 126 12.28 7.41 -21.52
CA SER A 126 12.82 8.25 -22.59
C SER A 126 12.43 7.57 -23.91
N LEU A 127 11.14 7.55 -24.22
CA LEU A 127 10.69 7.35 -25.60
C LEU A 127 10.59 8.74 -26.21
N GLN A 128 11.45 8.98 -27.20
CA GLN A 128 11.35 10.07 -28.16
C GLN A 128 9.89 10.36 -28.49
N GLN A 129 9.43 11.56 -28.16
CA GLN A 129 8.27 12.12 -28.82
C GLN A 129 8.74 12.59 -30.22
N PRO A 130 8.17 12.10 -31.33
CA PRO A 130 8.35 12.79 -32.60
C PRO A 130 7.64 14.14 -32.51
N SER A 131 8.32 15.17 -33.02
CA SER A 131 7.75 16.45 -33.39
C SER A 131 6.34 16.27 -33.98
N ARG A 132 5.34 16.85 -33.32
CA ARG A 132 4.06 17.16 -33.96
C ARG A 132 4.07 18.65 -34.29
N ALA A 133 3.74 18.89 -35.56
CA ALA A 133 3.71 20.15 -36.30
C ALA A 133 2.90 21.26 -35.63
#